data_AF-A0A8C4WEE2-F1
#
_entry.id   AF-A0A8C4WEE2-F1
#
_cell.length_a   1.000
_cell.length_b   1.000
_cell.length_c   1.000
_cell.angle_alpha   90.00
_cell.angle_beta   90.00
_cell.angle_gamma   90.00
#
_symmetry.space_group_name_H-M   'P 1'
#
loop_
_entity.id
_entity.type
_entity.pdbx_description
1 polymer ?
#
loop_
_entity_poly.entity_id
_entity_poly.type
_entity_poly.pdbx_seq_one_letter_code
_entity_poly.pdbx_strand_id
1 'polypeptide(L)'
;MAPKKKSGKKAKGSKAAVVVDAVPPEDMSKDQLEEHIVRLREELDREREERNYFQLERDKIHTFWEITRRQLDEKKAELRNKDREMEEAEERHQVEIKVYKQKVKHLLYEHQNNITELKAEGTVSMKLAQKEHRTQETELRKDMRTLKVELKEQELANEVVVKNLRMV
;
A
#
# COMPACT_ATOMS: atom_id res chain seq x y z
N MET A 1 42.22 -39.45 7.89
CA MET A 1 43.54 -39.95 8.34
C MET A 1 43.95 -39.17 9.58
N ALA A 2 44.11 -39.84 10.71
CA ALA A 2 44.73 -39.26 11.90
C ALA A 2 46.26 -39.40 11.80
N PRO A 3 47.02 -38.52 12.46
CA PRO A 3 48.30 -38.93 13.02
C PRO A 3 48.37 -38.67 14.53
N LYS A 4 48.66 -39.75 15.27
CA LYS A 4 49.15 -39.72 16.65
C LYS A 4 50.61 -39.20 16.67
N LYS A 5 51.00 -38.45 17.71
CA LYS A 5 52.40 -38.41 18.18
C LYS A 5 52.49 -38.61 19.70
N LYS A 6 53.56 -39.30 20.07
CA LYS A 6 53.83 -40.03 21.32
C LYS A 6 54.22 -39.13 22.51
N SER A 7 53.81 -39.62 23.67
CA SER A 7 54.32 -39.49 25.04
C SER A 7 55.74 -38.95 25.29
N GLY A 8 55.85 -38.07 26.29
CA GLY A 8 56.58 -38.39 27.53
C GLY A 8 57.77 -37.49 27.92
N LYS A 9 57.63 -36.72 29.02
CA LYS A 9 58.61 -36.69 30.14
C LYS A 9 58.06 -35.93 31.36
N LYS A 10 57.95 -36.63 32.49
CA LYS A 10 57.84 -36.04 33.85
C LYS A 10 59.18 -35.38 34.19
N ALA A 11 59.16 -34.12 34.59
CA ALA A 11 60.27 -33.48 35.30
C ALA A 11 59.88 -33.28 36.77
N LYS A 12 60.78 -33.72 37.64
CA LYS A 12 60.68 -33.79 39.09
C LYS A 12 61.40 -32.58 39.68
N GLY A 13 60.68 -31.82 40.52
CA GLY A 13 61.18 -30.99 41.62
C GLY A 13 62.39 -30.09 41.39
N SER A 14 62.13 -28.80 41.23
CA SER A 14 62.87 -27.76 41.96
C SER A 14 61.83 -26.96 42.74
N LYS A 15 61.96 -26.89 44.07
CA LYS A 15 61.30 -25.84 44.84
C LYS A 15 62.00 -24.55 44.41
N ALA A 16 61.42 -23.85 43.44
CA ALA A 16 61.84 -22.49 43.15
C ALA A 16 61.69 -21.69 44.45
N ALA A 17 62.80 -21.17 44.98
CA ALA A 17 62.76 -20.25 46.09
C ALA A 17 61.82 -19.11 45.68
N VAL A 18 60.78 -18.89 46.48
CA VAL A 18 59.82 -17.82 46.26
C VAL A 18 60.57 -16.54 46.61
N VAL A 19 61.23 -15.95 45.61
CA VAL A 19 61.87 -14.64 45.73
C VAL A 19 60.74 -13.61 45.73
N VAL A 20 60.65 -12.82 46.78
CA VAL A 20 59.74 -11.68 46.82
C VAL A 20 60.56 -10.43 47.12
N ASP A 21 60.34 -9.37 46.34
CA ASP A 21 61.08 -8.10 46.40
C ASP A 21 62.63 -8.24 46.38
N ALA A 22 63.13 -9.19 45.58
CA ALA A 22 64.56 -9.40 45.31
C ALA A 22 65.43 -9.81 46.53
N VAL A 23 64.83 -10.21 47.66
CA VAL A 23 65.54 -10.80 48.81
C VAL A 23 64.94 -12.18 49.13
N PRO A 24 65.78 -13.22 49.37
CA PRO A 24 65.28 -14.50 49.82
C PRO A 24 64.53 -14.35 51.17
N PRO A 25 63.34 -14.96 51.34
CA PRO A 25 62.62 -14.93 52.61
C PRO A 25 63.40 -15.46 53.81
N GLU A 26 64.45 -16.23 53.56
CA GLU A 26 65.34 -16.80 54.58
C GLU A 26 66.35 -15.77 55.15
N ASP A 27 66.56 -14.64 54.45
CA ASP A 27 67.49 -13.57 54.83
C ASP A 27 66.78 -12.33 55.45
N MET A 28 65.45 -12.37 55.56
CA MET A 28 64.65 -11.27 56.11
C MET A 28 64.45 -11.41 57.62
N SER A 29 64.48 -10.28 58.35
CA SER A 29 64.10 -10.29 59.77
C SER A 29 62.61 -10.59 59.94
N LYS A 30 62.21 -11.06 61.13
CA LYS A 30 60.81 -11.34 61.45
C LYS A 30 59.90 -10.14 61.14
N ASP A 31 60.31 -8.95 61.53
CA ASP A 31 59.54 -7.71 61.34
C ASP A 31 59.44 -7.34 59.85
N GLN A 32 60.49 -7.58 59.07
CA GLN A 32 60.49 -7.37 57.61
C GLN A 32 59.54 -8.36 56.90
N LEU A 33 59.51 -9.62 57.34
CA LEU A 33 58.57 -10.62 56.82
C LEU A 33 57.12 -10.28 57.17
N GLU A 34 56.85 -9.78 58.38
CA GLU A 34 55.52 -9.34 58.79
C GLU A 34 55.02 -8.16 57.96
N GLU A 35 55.85 -7.14 57.76
CA GLU A 35 55.50 -5.97 56.91
C GLU A 35 55.24 -6.39 55.45
N HIS A 36 56.06 -7.29 54.93
CA HIS A 36 55.92 -7.80 53.58
C HIS A 36 54.66 -8.67 53.40
N ILE A 37 54.26 -9.46 54.40
CA ILE A 37 52.98 -10.18 54.42
C ILE A 37 51.80 -9.19 54.36
N VAL A 38 51.89 -8.05 55.05
CA VAL A 38 50.85 -7.01 55.00
C VAL A 38 50.77 -6.41 53.61
N ARG A 39 51.90 -5.99 53.01
CA ARG A 39 51.92 -5.44 51.64
C ARG A 39 51.33 -6.40 50.61
N LEU A 40 51.73 -7.67 50.64
CA LEU A 40 51.21 -8.68 49.72
C LEU A 40 49.69 -8.90 49.88
N ARG A 41 49.16 -8.78 51.10
CA ARG A 41 47.71 -8.85 51.33
C ARG A 41 47.00 -7.64 50.74
N GLU A 42 47.54 -6.44 50.94
CA GLU A 42 47.00 -5.20 50.37
C GLU A 42 47.05 -5.21 48.84
N GLU A 43 48.11 -5.75 48.24
CA GLU A 43 48.21 -5.94 46.79
C GLU A 43 47.21 -6.98 46.29
N LEU A 44 47.08 -8.11 46.97
CA LEU A 44 46.10 -9.15 46.62
C LEU A 44 44.67 -8.61 46.67
N ASP A 45 44.34 -7.82 47.69
CA ASP A 45 43.01 -7.23 47.84
C ASP A 45 42.76 -6.14 46.77
N ARG A 46 43.76 -5.31 46.45
CA ARG A 46 43.69 -4.38 45.31
C ARG A 46 43.48 -5.09 43.98
N GLU A 47 44.25 -6.14 43.68
CA GLU A 47 44.08 -6.92 42.45
C GLU A 47 42.71 -7.61 42.36
N ARG A 48 42.13 -7.99 43.51
CA ARG A 48 40.77 -8.56 43.58
C ARG A 48 39.71 -7.51 43.26
N GLU A 49 39.84 -6.31 43.82
CA GLU A 49 38.95 -5.18 43.53
C GLU A 49 39.03 -4.78 42.06
N GLU A 50 40.24 -4.67 41.49
CA GLU A 50 40.45 -4.36 40.09
C GLU A 50 39.84 -5.43 39.17
N ARG A 51 40.06 -6.71 39.48
CA ARG A 51 39.44 -7.82 38.73
C ARG A 51 37.92 -7.74 38.77
N ASN A 52 37.34 -7.45 39.93
CA ASN A 52 35.89 -7.31 40.08
C ASN A 52 35.37 -6.15 39.24
N TYR A 53 36.05 -5.00 39.30
CA TYR A 53 35.71 -3.82 38.51
C TYR A 53 35.74 -4.10 37.01
N PHE A 54 36.81 -4.71 36.49
CA PHE A 54 36.90 -5.06 35.08
C PHE A 54 35.88 -6.12 34.65
N GLN A 55 35.49 -7.02 35.55
CA GLN A 55 34.44 -7.99 35.29
C GLN A 55 33.08 -7.29 35.12
N LEU A 56 32.74 -6.35 36.01
CA LEU A 56 31.50 -5.57 35.89
C LEU A 56 31.48 -4.72 34.62
N GLU A 57 32.58 -4.05 34.28
CA GLU A 57 32.66 -3.27 33.04
C GLU A 57 32.56 -4.16 31.79
N ARG A 58 33.19 -5.35 31.80
CA ARG A 58 33.04 -6.32 30.71
C ARG A 58 31.59 -6.76 30.55
N ASP A 59 30.91 -7.13 31.65
CA ASP A 59 29.54 -7.64 31.61
C ASP A 59 28.55 -6.53 31.18
N LYS A 60 28.82 -5.28 31.57
CA LYS A 60 28.10 -4.09 31.09
C LYS A 60 28.29 -3.86 29.60
N ILE A 61 29.52 -3.93 29.08
CA ILE A 61 29.79 -3.82 27.64
C ILE A 61 29.09 -4.93 26.85
N HIS A 62 29.11 -6.17 27.35
CA HIS A 62 28.40 -7.28 26.71
C HIS A 62 26.89 -7.02 26.66
N THR A 63 26.31 -6.56 27.77
CA THR A 63 24.88 -6.22 27.83
C THR A 63 24.53 -5.12 26.82
N PHE A 64 25.31 -4.05 26.74
CA PHE A 64 25.10 -3.00 25.74
C PHE A 64 25.22 -3.51 24.31
N TRP A 65 26.20 -4.38 24.05
CA TRP A 65 26.38 -4.98 22.73
C TRP A 65 25.18 -5.85 22.33
N GLU A 66 24.70 -6.71 23.23
CA GLU A 66 23.54 -7.56 22.99
C GLU A 66 22.27 -6.74 22.72
N ILE A 67 22.02 -5.70 23.53
CA ILE A 67 20.89 -4.78 23.34
C ILE A 67 20.99 -4.09 21.98
N THR A 68 22.15 -3.49 21.67
CA THR A 68 22.34 -2.73 20.43
C THR A 68 22.23 -3.63 19.20
N ARG A 69 22.77 -4.86 19.28
CA ARG A 69 22.64 -5.85 18.22
C ARG A 69 21.18 -6.24 17.99
N ARG A 70 20.44 -6.51 19.06
CA ARG A 70 19.01 -6.83 18.97
C ARG A 70 18.22 -5.66 18.35
N GLN A 71 18.47 -4.44 18.80
CA GLN A 71 17.84 -3.24 18.25
C GLN A 71 18.15 -3.06 16.76
N LEU A 72 19.38 -3.33 16.34
CA LEU A 72 19.76 -3.28 14.93
C LEU A 72 18.99 -4.32 14.10
N ASP A 73 18.87 -5.54 14.60
CA ASP A 73 18.14 -6.62 13.90
C ASP A 73 16.64 -6.32 13.84
N GLU A 74 16.05 -5.77 14.90
CA GLU A 74 14.66 -5.26 14.92
C GLU A 74 14.46 -4.16 13.89
N LYS A 75 15.34 -3.14 13.84
CA LYS A 75 15.25 -2.04 12.86
C LYS A 75 15.41 -2.52 11.41
N LYS A 76 16.28 -3.50 11.16
CA LYS A 76 16.40 -4.13 9.83
C LYS A 76 15.15 -4.93 9.43
N ALA A 77 14.46 -5.55 10.40
CA ALA A 77 13.20 -6.22 10.13
C ALA A 77 12.08 -5.21 9.85
N GLU A 78 12.00 -4.13 10.64
CA GLU A 78 11.05 -3.02 10.41
C GLU A 78 11.23 -2.40 9.02
N LEU A 79 12.47 -2.12 8.59
CA LEU A 79 12.75 -1.58 7.26
C LEU A 79 12.23 -2.51 6.15
N ARG A 80 12.54 -3.81 6.21
CA ARG A 80 12.05 -4.78 5.22
C ARG A 80 10.52 -4.86 5.17
N ASN A 81 9.87 -4.78 6.33
CA ASN A 81 8.41 -4.77 6.39
C ASN A 81 7.85 -3.48 5.76
N LYS A 82 8.48 -2.33 6.01
CA LYS A 82 8.08 -1.05 5.41
C LYS A 82 8.28 -1.03 3.91
N ASP A 83 9.39 -1.56 3.39
CA ASP A 83 9.62 -1.70 1.96
C ASP A 83 8.53 -2.55 1.31
N ARG A 84 8.18 -3.68 1.93
CA ARG A 84 7.08 -4.54 1.46
C ARG A 84 5.71 -3.84 1.52
N GLU A 85 5.42 -3.12 2.60
CA GLU A 85 4.17 -2.35 2.71
C GLU A 85 4.06 -1.28 1.63
N MET A 86 5.18 -0.63 1.27
CA MET A 86 5.25 0.34 0.17
C MET A 86 4.99 -0.33 -1.18
N GLU A 87 5.66 -1.44 -1.48
CA GLU A 87 5.44 -2.21 -2.72
C GLU A 87 3.98 -2.63 -2.86
N GLU A 88 3.38 -3.20 -1.80
CA GLU A 88 1.97 -3.62 -1.81
C GLU A 88 1.02 -2.42 -1.98
N ALA A 89 1.34 -1.25 -1.41
CA ALA A 89 0.56 -0.04 -1.59
C ALA A 89 0.63 0.49 -3.03
N GLU A 90 1.82 0.47 -3.63
CA GLU A 90 2.02 0.84 -5.03
C GLU A 90 1.26 -0.10 -5.98
N GLU A 91 1.33 -1.41 -5.76
CA GLU A 91 0.59 -2.41 -6.53
C GLU A 91 -0.92 -2.19 -6.44
N ARG A 92 -1.45 -1.98 -5.22
CA ARG A 92 -2.87 -1.65 -5.01
C ARG A 92 -3.26 -0.38 -5.77
N HIS A 93 -2.46 0.68 -5.66
CA HIS A 93 -2.75 1.94 -6.34
C HIS A 93 -2.72 1.80 -7.87
N GLN A 94 -1.79 1.01 -8.43
CA GLN A 94 -1.77 0.72 -9.86
C GLN A 94 -3.02 -0.04 -10.33
N VAL A 95 -3.50 -0.99 -9.53
CA VAL A 95 -4.75 -1.71 -9.82
C VAL A 95 -5.95 -0.76 -9.78
N GLU A 96 -6.04 0.12 -8.79
CA GLU A 96 -7.09 1.14 -8.70
C GLU A 96 -7.10 2.04 -9.93
N ILE A 97 -5.94 2.56 -10.35
CA ILE A 97 -5.81 3.38 -11.57
C ILE A 97 -6.36 2.63 -12.78
N LYS A 98 -6.04 1.34 -12.94
CA LYS A 98 -6.55 0.52 -14.05
C LYS A 98 -8.07 0.37 -14.00
N VAL A 99 -8.64 0.11 -12.82
CA VAL A 99 -10.09 0.01 -12.62
C VAL A 99 -10.78 1.34 -12.94
N TYR A 100 -10.28 2.46 -12.43
CA TYR A 100 -10.84 3.79 -12.71
C TYR A 100 -10.73 4.13 -14.20
N LYS A 101 -9.61 3.83 -14.85
CA LYS A 101 -9.45 4.02 -16.30
C LYS A 101 -10.48 3.20 -17.08
N GLN A 102 -10.74 1.96 -16.67
CA GLN A 102 -11.77 1.13 -17.30
C GLN A 102 -13.18 1.67 -17.05
N LYS A 103 -13.46 2.16 -15.84
CA LYS A 103 -14.76 2.76 -15.49
C LYS A 103 -15.05 4.01 -16.34
N VAL A 104 -14.06 4.87 -16.55
CA VAL A 104 -14.18 6.04 -17.44
C VAL A 104 -14.45 5.60 -18.89
N LYS A 105 -13.72 4.61 -19.40
CA LYS A 105 -13.96 4.08 -20.76
C LYS A 105 -15.38 3.54 -20.91
N HIS A 106 -15.86 2.78 -19.93
CA HIS A 106 -17.21 2.23 -19.96
C HIS A 106 -18.28 3.32 -19.95
N LEU A 107 -18.13 4.32 -19.07
CA LEU A 107 -19.06 5.45 -18.99
C LEU A 107 -19.12 6.25 -20.30
N LEU A 108 -17.98 6.52 -20.93
CA LEU A 108 -17.93 7.18 -22.23
C LEU A 108 -18.60 6.35 -23.33
N TYR A 109 -18.41 5.04 -23.31
CA TYR A 109 -19.06 4.13 -24.25
C TYR A 109 -20.58 4.10 -24.07
N GLU A 110 -21.06 4.02 -22.83
CA GLU A 110 -22.50 4.08 -22.53
C GLU A 110 -23.12 5.40 -22.97
N HIS A 111 -22.47 6.54 -22.67
CA HIS A 111 -22.96 7.83 -23.13
C HIS A 111 -23.02 7.93 -24.65
N GLN A 112 -22.00 7.44 -25.35
CA GLN A 112 -22.00 7.42 -26.81
C GLN A 112 -23.12 6.54 -27.38
N ASN A 113 -23.36 5.37 -26.79
CA ASN A 113 -24.46 4.49 -27.17
C ASN A 113 -25.81 5.16 -26.95
N ASN A 114 -26.05 5.73 -25.76
CA ASN A 114 -27.30 6.41 -25.44
C ASN A 114 -27.57 7.58 -26.38
N ILE A 115 -26.56 8.39 -26.71
CA ILE A 115 -26.71 9.49 -27.68
C ILE A 115 -27.07 8.95 -29.07
N THR A 116 -26.46 7.84 -29.47
CA THR A 116 -26.70 7.23 -30.78
C THR A 116 -28.13 6.67 -30.86
N GLU A 117 -28.58 6.00 -29.81
CA GLU A 117 -29.94 5.48 -29.68
C GLU A 117 -30.98 6.61 -29.69
N LEU A 118 -30.80 7.64 -28.85
CA LEU A 118 -31.69 8.81 -28.82
C LEU A 118 -31.78 9.53 -30.16
N LYS A 119 -30.66 9.63 -30.90
CA LYS A 119 -30.66 10.19 -32.25
C LYS A 119 -31.46 9.31 -33.22
N ALA A 120 -31.26 7.99 -33.17
CA ALA A 120 -32.00 7.06 -34.01
C ALA A 120 -33.52 7.14 -33.73
N GLU A 121 -33.91 7.04 -32.46
CA GLU A 121 -35.30 7.18 -32.01
C GLU A 121 -35.90 8.52 -32.43
N GLY A 122 -35.18 9.61 -32.22
CA GLY A 122 -35.60 10.95 -32.63
C GLY A 122 -35.85 11.06 -34.14
N THR A 123 -34.98 10.48 -34.97
CA THR A 123 -35.18 10.48 -36.43
C THR A 123 -36.39 9.66 -36.87
N VAL A 124 -36.65 8.52 -36.22
CA VAL A 124 -37.81 7.67 -36.51
C VAL A 124 -39.09 8.39 -36.10
N SER A 125 -39.12 8.93 -34.88
CA SER A 125 -40.25 9.70 -34.35
C SER A 125 -40.59 10.90 -35.25
N MET A 126 -39.58 11.67 -35.66
CA MET A 126 -39.78 12.82 -36.55
C MET A 126 -40.32 12.41 -37.93
N LYS A 127 -39.84 11.30 -38.51
CA LYS A 127 -40.37 10.77 -39.77
C LYS A 127 -41.82 10.30 -39.63
N LEU A 128 -42.17 9.67 -38.52
CA LEU A 128 -43.53 9.23 -38.24
C LEU A 128 -44.48 10.43 -38.12
N ALA A 129 -44.11 11.43 -37.31
CA ALA A 129 -44.87 12.67 -37.17
C ALA A 129 -45.02 13.40 -38.51
N GLN A 130 -43.97 13.47 -39.33
CA GLN A 130 -44.05 14.08 -40.66
C GLN A 130 -45.00 13.32 -41.59
N LYS A 131 -44.99 11.99 -41.54
CA LYS A 131 -45.92 11.16 -42.33
C LYS A 131 -47.37 11.39 -41.88
N GLU A 132 -47.62 11.41 -40.58
CA GLU A 132 -48.93 11.67 -40.01
C GLU A 132 -49.46 13.05 -40.40
N HIS A 133 -48.65 14.10 -40.26
CA HIS A 133 -49.00 15.45 -40.70
C HIS A 133 -49.33 15.52 -42.19
N ARG A 134 -48.55 14.85 -43.05
CA ARG A 134 -48.85 14.79 -44.49
C ARG A 134 -50.18 14.09 -44.75
N THR A 135 -50.47 13.00 -44.06
CA THR A 135 -51.76 12.31 -44.19
C THR A 135 -52.92 13.23 -43.78
N GLN A 136 -52.82 13.86 -42.61
CA GLN A 136 -53.82 14.83 -42.12
C GLN A 136 -54.02 15.99 -43.12
N GLU A 137 -52.94 16.54 -43.67
CA GLU A 137 -53.02 17.62 -44.66
C GLU A 137 -53.75 17.15 -45.93
N THR A 138 -53.47 15.94 -46.40
CA THR A 138 -54.16 15.39 -47.57
C THR A 138 -55.64 15.13 -47.32
N GLU A 139 -56.02 14.69 -46.11
CA GLU A 139 -57.40 14.50 -45.69
C GLU A 139 -58.14 15.85 -45.63
N LEU A 140 -57.58 16.84 -44.94
CA LEU A 140 -58.14 18.20 -44.88
C LEU A 140 -58.34 18.82 -46.27
N ARG A 141 -57.40 18.60 -47.20
CA ARG A 141 -57.54 19.07 -48.59
C ARG A 141 -58.64 18.33 -49.37
N LYS A 142 -58.91 17.06 -49.05
CA LYS A 142 -60.05 16.33 -49.63
C LYS A 142 -61.35 16.88 -49.04
N ASP A 143 -61.44 16.98 -47.72
CA ASP A 143 -62.62 17.48 -47.02
C ASP A 143 -63.00 18.89 -47.46
N MET A 144 -62.01 19.78 -47.59
CA MET A 144 -62.25 21.13 -48.11
C MET A 144 -62.80 21.14 -49.55
N ARG A 145 -62.38 20.20 -50.40
CA ARG A 145 -62.92 20.07 -51.77
C ARG A 145 -64.35 19.52 -51.74
N THR A 146 -64.60 18.50 -50.92
CA THR A 146 -65.94 17.94 -50.72
C THR A 146 -66.91 19.01 -50.24
N LEU A 147 -66.56 19.76 -49.18
CA LEU A 147 -67.37 20.85 -48.64
C LEU A 147 -67.63 21.96 -49.67
N LYS A 148 -66.66 22.29 -50.54
CA LYS A 148 -66.88 23.27 -51.62
C LYS A 148 -67.90 22.79 -52.65
N VAL A 149 -67.89 21.49 -52.97
CA VAL A 149 -68.87 20.89 -53.89
C VAL A 149 -70.24 20.89 -53.23
N GLU A 150 -70.35 20.40 -52.00
CA GLU A 150 -71.61 20.37 -51.23
C GLU A 150 -72.22 21.78 -51.09
N LEU A 151 -71.41 22.79 -50.79
CA LEU A 151 -71.86 24.18 -50.72
C LEU A 151 -72.44 24.65 -52.06
N LYS A 152 -71.78 24.33 -53.17
CA LYS A 152 -72.23 24.73 -54.52
C LYS A 152 -73.51 24.01 -54.93
N GLU A 153 -73.63 22.73 -54.61
CA GLU A 153 -74.85 21.95 -54.81
C GLU A 153 -76.01 22.54 -54.00
N GLN A 154 -75.76 22.95 -52.75
CA GLN A 154 -76.74 23.60 -51.91
C GLN A 154 -77.16 24.99 -52.45
N GLU A 155 -76.21 25.79 -52.95
CA GLU A 155 -76.49 27.07 -53.62
C GLU A 155 -77.39 26.88 -54.86
N LEU A 156 -77.07 25.90 -55.72
CA LEU A 156 -77.86 25.56 -56.90
C LEU A 156 -79.27 25.08 -56.54
N ALA A 157 -79.40 24.20 -55.55
CA ALA A 157 -80.69 23.71 -55.07
C ALA A 157 -81.56 24.86 -54.54
N ASN A 158 -80.96 25.79 -53.78
CA ASN A 158 -81.65 26.98 -53.30
C ASN A 158 -82.09 27.90 -54.45
N GLU A 159 -81.26 28.08 -55.48
CA GLU A 159 -81.62 28.89 -56.66
C GLU A 159 -82.82 28.30 -57.40
N VAL A 160 -82.89 26.97 -57.55
CA VAL A 160 -84.04 26.27 -58.14
C VAL A 160 -85.31 26.50 -57.32
N VAL A 161 -85.23 26.41 -55.99
CA VAL A 161 -86.37 26.71 -55.10
C VAL A 161 -86.86 28.14 -55.28
N VAL A 162 -85.95 29.13 -55.31
CA VAL A 162 -86.29 30.54 -55.52
C VAL A 162 -86.93 30.77 -56.89
N LYS A 163 -86.41 30.14 -57.95
CA LYS A 163 -86.99 30.21 -59.30
C LYS A 163 -88.41 29.63 -59.33
N ASN A 164 -88.63 28.48 -58.70
CA ASN A 164 -89.95 27.86 -58.61
C ASN A 164 -90.94 28.74 -57.84
N LEU A 165 -90.52 29.38 -56.75
CA LEU A 165 -91.35 30.33 -56.00
C LEU A 165 -91.69 31.61 -56.77
N ARG A 166 -90.88 31.99 -57.78
CA ARG A 166 -91.14 33.17 -58.65
C ARG A 166 -92.01 32.85 -59.86
N MET A 167 -92.27 31.58 -60.17
CA MET A 167 -93.11 31.14 -61.30
C MET A 167 -94.52 30.69 -60.87
N VAL A 168 -94.86 30.85 -59.60
CA VAL A 168 -96.22 30.76 -59.03
C VAL A 168 -96.74 32.17 -58.80
#